data_AF-A0A2I0P4Y7-F1
#
_entry.id   AF-A0A2I0P4Y7-F1
#
_cell.length_a   1.000
_cell.length_b   1.000
_cell.length_c   1.000
_cell.angle_alpha   90.00
_cell.angle_beta   90.00
_cell.angle_gamma   90.00
#
_symmetry.space_group_name_H-M   'P 1'
#
loop_
_entity.id
_entity.type
_entity.pdbx_description
1 polymer ?
#
loop_
_entity_poly.entity_id
_entity_poly.type
_entity_poly.pdbx_seq_one_letter_code
_entity_poly.pdbx_strand_id
1 'polypeptide(L)' 'MGDEVFPFRMKLRPAAVFAEPLEFKPLIGDLKFIKNKTMWSGHLRIAMREIPEEDYRLILRRAGQEA' A
#
# COMPACT_ATOMS: atom_id res chain seq x y z
N MET A 1 -22.81 -3.53 8.39
CA MET A 1 -21.58 -4.36 8.45
C MET A 1 -21.15 -4.39 9.91
N GLY A 2 -21.93 -5.05 10.76
CA GLY A 2 -21.74 -5.02 12.22
C GLY A 2 -21.07 -6.27 12.79
N ASP A 3 -21.37 -7.41 12.18
CA ASP A 3 -20.97 -8.73 12.70
C ASP A 3 -19.77 -9.34 11.94
N GLU A 4 -19.01 -8.52 11.21
CA GLU A 4 -17.86 -8.99 10.44
C GLU A 4 -16.67 -9.31 11.38
N VAL A 5 -16.06 -10.48 11.20
CA VAL A 5 -15.02 -11.01 12.10
C VAL A 5 -13.66 -11.22 11.41
N PHE A 6 -13.59 -11.07 10.08
CA PHE A 6 -12.39 -11.27 9.26
C PHE A 6 -11.61 -12.54 9.65
N PRO A 7 -12.18 -13.74 9.38
CA PRO A 7 -11.70 -15.00 9.95
C PRO A 7 -10.35 -15.46 9.38
N PHE A 8 -10.00 -15.06 8.16
CA PHE A 8 -8.75 -15.44 7.51
C PHE A 8 -7.62 -14.50 7.95
N ARG A 9 -6.64 -15.04 8.69
CA ARG A 9 -5.59 -14.24 9.37
C ARG A 9 -4.21 -14.86 9.17
N MET A 10 -3.18 -14.02 9.26
CA MET A 10 -1.77 -14.42 9.23
C MET A 10 -1.00 -13.70 10.33
N LYS A 11 -0.01 -14.36 10.94
CA LYS A 11 0.91 -13.72 11.89
C LYS A 11 1.91 -12.84 11.15
N LEU A 12 1.98 -11.56 11.52
CA LEU A 12 2.91 -10.59 10.93
C LEU A 12 4.03 -10.24 11.91
N ARG A 13 5.17 -9.83 11.37
CA ARG A 13 6.24 -9.15 12.09
C ARG A 13 6.50 -7.80 11.42
N PRO A 14 6.85 -6.74 12.17
CA PRO A 14 7.20 -5.46 11.56
C PRO A 14 8.38 -5.63 10.61
N ALA A 15 8.22 -5.18 9.36
CA ALA A 15 9.30 -5.10 8.37
C ALA A 15 9.87 -3.68 8.30
N ALA A 16 8.99 -2.67 8.30
CA ALA A 16 9.33 -1.25 8.42
C ALA A 16 8.19 -0.54 9.14
N VAL A 17 8.53 0.41 10.02
CA VAL A 17 7.56 1.27 10.71
C VAL A 17 7.99 2.71 10.46
N PHE A 18 7.17 3.47 9.74
CA PHE A 18 7.52 4.82 9.33
C PHE A 18 7.36 5.78 10.52
N ALA A 19 8.36 6.64 10.74
CA ALA A 19 8.33 7.63 11.82
C ALA A 19 7.14 8.58 11.69
N GLU A 20 6.79 8.93 10.45
CA GLU A 20 5.57 9.66 10.10
C GLU A 20 4.78 8.89 9.03
N PRO A 21 3.44 9.01 9.01
CA PRO A 21 2.64 8.41 7.95
C PRO A 21 3.06 8.91 6.57
N LEU A 22 3.30 7.99 5.64
CA LEU A 22 3.54 8.35 4.25
C LEU A 22 2.21 8.68 3.56
N GLU A 23 2.06 9.93 3.12
CA GLU A 23 0.91 10.34 2.32
C GLU A 23 0.85 9.56 1.00
N PHE A 24 -0.28 8.89 0.75
CA PHE A 24 -0.42 8.00 -0.42
C PHE A 24 -0.68 8.77 -1.73
N LYS A 25 -1.43 9.88 -1.67
CA LYS A 25 -1.83 10.64 -2.88
C LYS A 25 -0.65 11.10 -3.74
N PRO A 26 0.46 11.61 -3.18
CA PRO A 26 1.65 11.97 -3.97
C PRO A 26 2.30 10.80 -4.72
N LEU A 27 2.08 9.55 -4.29
CA LEU A 27 2.70 8.37 -4.90
C LEU A 27 1.96 7.89 -6.16
N ILE A 28 0.72 8.34 -6.38
CA ILE A 28 -0.16 7.82 -7.44
C ILE A 28 0.50 7.87 -8.81
N GLY A 29 1.22 8.94 -9.13
CA GLY A 29 1.92 9.11 -10.41
C GLY A 29 2.94 8.01 -10.69
N ASP A 30 3.66 7.57 -9.66
CA ASP A 30 4.81 6.68 -9.77
C ASP A 30 4.44 5.20 -9.61
N LEU A 31 3.37 4.88 -8.88
CA LEU A 31 2.96 3.51 -8.59
C LEU A 31 2.44 2.77 -9.83
N LYS A 32 3.14 1.74 -10.29
CA LYS A 32 2.82 1.01 -11.52
C LYS A 32 1.52 0.21 -11.43
N PHE A 33 1.15 -0.29 -10.26
CA PHE A 33 -0.11 -1.01 -10.07
C PHE A 33 -1.36 -0.12 -10.26
N ILE A 34 -1.20 1.20 -10.12
CA ILE A 34 -2.22 2.20 -10.44
C ILE A 34 -2.14 2.54 -11.92
N LYS A 35 -2.95 1.85 -12.73
CA LYS A 35 -2.95 2.04 -14.20
C LYS A 35 -3.66 3.34 -14.61
N ASN A 36 -4.74 3.71 -13.95
CA ASN A 36 -5.44 4.97 -14.18
C ASN A 36 -5.12 5.98 -13.07
N LYS A 37 -4.38 7.04 -13.40
CA LYS A 37 -3.90 8.06 -12.44
C LYS A 37 -4.97 9.09 -12.06
N THR A 38 -6.01 9.24 -12.87
CA THR A 38 -7.11 10.19 -12.61
C THR A 38 -8.18 9.54 -11.74
N MET A 39 -8.61 8.32 -12.10
CA MET A 39 -9.63 7.54 -11.39
C MET A 39 -9.01 6.37 -10.61
N TRP A 40 -8.03 6.68 -9.77
CA TRP A 40 -7.19 5.68 -9.08
C TRP A 40 -7.88 5.00 -7.89
N SER A 41 -8.89 5.62 -7.28
CA SER A 41 -9.49 5.12 -6.02
C SER A 41 -10.07 3.71 -6.14
N GLY A 42 -10.57 3.34 -7.33
CA GLY A 42 -11.08 1.99 -7.61
C GLY A 42 -10.01 0.90 -7.46
N HIS A 43 -8.73 1.24 -7.64
CA HIS A 43 -7.62 0.31 -7.41
C HIS A 43 -7.42 -0.04 -5.92
N LEU A 44 -7.99 0.72 -4.98
CA LEU A 44 -7.83 0.49 -3.54
C LEU A 44 -9.08 -0.07 -2.86
N ARG A 45 -10.20 -0.20 -3.57
CA ARG A 45 -11.49 -0.66 -3.00
C ARG A 45 -11.58 -2.17 -2.81
N ILE A 46 -10.43 -2.83 -2.59
CA ILE A 46 -10.33 -4.26 -2.32
C ILE A 46 -9.47 -4.47 -1.08
N ALA A 47 -9.67 -5.59 -0.38
CA ALA A 47 -9.01 -5.84 0.91
C ALA A 47 -7.47 -5.98 0.78
N MET A 48 -7.00 -6.64 -0.28
CA MET A 48 -5.57 -6.87 -0.54
C MET A 48 -5.30 -6.81 -2.04
N ARG A 49 -4.08 -6.41 -2.40
CA ARG A 49 -3.62 -6.36 -3.78
C ARG A 49 -2.15 -6.74 -3.86
N GLU A 50 -1.82 -7.55 -4.84
CA GLU A 50 -0.44 -7.75 -5.25
C GLU A 50 0.11 -6.48 -5.91
N ILE A 51 1.30 -6.05 -5.47
CA ILE A 51 2.03 -4.94 -6.07
C ILE A 51 3.35 -5.46 -6.65
N PRO A 52 3.82 -4.88 -7.77
CA PRO A 52 5.16 -5.14 -8.27
C PRO A 52 6.23 -4.81 -7.21
N GLU A 53 7.34 -5.54 -7.21
CA GLU A 53 8.46 -5.32 -6.27
C GLU A 53 9.00 -3.88 -6.31
N GLU A 54 9.05 -3.29 -7.49
CA GLU A 54 9.46 -1.90 -7.69
C GLU A 54 8.55 -0.88 -6.98
N ASP A 55 7.25 -1.14 -6.91
CA ASP A 55 6.30 -0.29 -6.18
C ASP A 55 6.52 -0.43 -4.68
N TYR A 56 6.80 -1.64 -4.20
CA TYR A 56 7.19 -1.88 -2.81
C TYR A 56 8.46 -1.10 -2.43
N ARG A 57 9.52 -1.21 -3.23
CA ARG A 57 10.78 -0.48 -3.01
C ARG A 57 10.60 1.03 -3.11
N LEU A 58 9.74 1.51 -4.01
CA LEU A 58 9.39 2.93 -4.12
C LEU A 58 8.73 3.44 -2.82
N ILE A 59 7.77 2.70 -2.27
CA ILE A 59 7.08 3.07 -1.03
C ILE A 59 8.08 3.18 0.13
N LEU A 60 8.97 2.20 0.30
CA LEU A 60 10.00 2.23 1.34
C LEU A 60 10.92 3.44 1.23
N ARG A 61 11.44 3.69 0.02
CA ARG A 61 12.31 4.84 -0.26
C ARG A 61 11.62 6.18 0.03
N ARG A 62 10.35 6.30 -0.36
CA ARG A 62 9.54 7.51 -0.11
C ARG A 62 9.24 7.71 1.38
N ALA A 63 9.19 6.63 2.15
CA ALA A 63 9.10 6.65 3.61
C ALA A 63 10.46 6.84 4.33
N GLY A 64 11.53 7.14 3.59
CA GLY A 64 12.86 7.33 4.17
C GLY A 64 13.48 6.07 4.78
N GLN A 65 12.99 4.89 4.38
CA GLN A 65 13.62 3.63 4.74
C GLN A 65 14.73 3.33 3.72
N GLU A 66 15.90 2.89 4.17
CA GLU A 66 16.90 2.32 3.27
C GLU A 66 16.34 1.01 2.69
N ALA A 67 16.40 0.89 1.36
CA ALA A 67 15.84 -0.24 0.61
C ALA A 67 16.93 -1.24 0.21
#